data_AF-A0A0C5EL43-F1
#
_entry.id   AF-A0A0C5EL43-F1
#
_cell.length_a   1.000
_cell.length_b   1.000
_cell.length_c   1.000
_cell.angle_alpha   90.00
_cell.angle_beta   90.00
_cell.angle_gamma   90.00
#
_symmetry.space_group_name_H-M   'P 1'
#
loop_
_entity.id
_entity.type
_entity.pdbx_description
1 polymer ?
#
loop_
_entity_poly.entity_id
_entity_poly.type
_entity_poly.pdbx_seq_one_letter_code
_entity_poly.pdbx_strand_id
1 'polypeptide(L)'
;MNAATIDDLVKSLGRTYPEMIASGMYLPGGPPKGIFEDSDTVAVSPEPGIELGFWASSQRFEMLFISLLESFQGESIYKGSLPYQLEKRMDQGWIRSRYGEPLESRAPFKMPIRGMTGGWDIYRLPSIPKGTKAVFKYNAEMKVEDVVFELNERSHA
;
A
#
# COMPACT_ATOMS: atom_id res chain seq x y z
N MET A 1 4.63 -14.00 -1.15
CA MET A 1 5.76 -13.08 -0.93
C MET A 1 6.13 -13.07 0.54
N ASN A 2 7.36 -12.68 0.86
CA ASN A 2 7.82 -12.55 2.25
C ASN A 2 8.26 -11.10 2.53
N ALA A 3 8.65 -10.81 3.77
CA ALA A 3 9.08 -9.48 4.19
C ALA A 3 10.19 -8.87 3.31
N ALA A 4 11.14 -9.67 2.82
CA ALA A 4 12.21 -9.18 1.95
C ALA A 4 11.67 -8.76 0.57
N THR A 5 10.77 -9.55 -0.01
CA THR A 5 10.11 -9.18 -1.27
C THR A 5 9.28 -7.90 -1.15
N ILE A 6 8.57 -7.73 -0.03
CA ILE A 6 7.81 -6.49 0.23
C ILE A 6 8.77 -5.29 0.37
N ASP A 7 9.90 -5.45 1.08
CA ASP A 7 10.92 -4.40 1.20
C ASP A 7 11.52 -4.02 -0.17
N ASP A 8 11.79 -5.01 -1.03
CA ASP A 8 12.27 -4.77 -2.40
C ASP A 8 11.24 -4.03 -3.27
N LEU A 9 9.94 -4.32 -3.09
CA LEU A 9 8.86 -3.57 -3.72
C LEU A 9 8.85 -2.12 -3.24
N VAL A 10 8.86 -1.88 -1.93
CA VAL A 10 8.90 -0.52 -1.37
C VAL A 10 10.11 0.27 -1.86
N LYS A 11 11.28 -0.37 -1.99
CA LYS A 11 12.50 0.23 -2.56
C LYS A 11 12.40 0.51 -4.06
N SER A 12 11.48 -0.13 -4.76
CA SER A 12 11.24 0.05 -6.20
C SER A 12 10.22 1.15 -6.51
N LEU A 13 9.57 1.74 -5.50
CA LEU A 13 8.71 2.91 -5.70
C LEU A 13 9.47 4.01 -6.47
N GLY A 14 8.83 4.56 -7.50
CA GLY A 14 9.41 5.53 -8.43
C GLY A 14 10.03 4.94 -9.68
N ARG A 15 10.28 3.63 -9.73
CA ARG A 15 10.72 2.93 -10.95
C ARG A 15 9.54 2.63 -11.86
N THR A 16 9.80 2.50 -13.15
CA THR A 16 8.82 2.03 -14.11
C THR A 16 8.69 0.51 -14.08
N TYR A 17 7.53 -0.03 -14.50
CA TYR A 17 7.34 -1.48 -14.60
C TYR A 17 8.44 -2.17 -15.44
N PRO A 18 8.85 -1.66 -16.63
CA PRO A 18 9.97 -2.24 -17.37
C PRO A 18 11.30 -2.26 -16.59
N GLU A 19 11.63 -1.20 -15.84
CA GLU A 19 12.84 -1.16 -15.01
C GLU A 19 12.80 -2.18 -13.87
N MET A 20 11.62 -2.39 -13.27
CA MET A 20 11.43 -3.41 -12.24
C MET A 20 11.70 -4.81 -12.81
N ILE A 21 11.11 -5.15 -13.96
CA ILE A 21 11.33 -6.44 -14.62
C ILE A 21 12.80 -6.60 -15.06
N ALA A 22 13.40 -5.55 -15.63
CA ALA A 22 14.81 -5.57 -16.05
C ALA A 22 15.78 -5.76 -14.88
N SER A 23 15.39 -5.35 -13.65
CA SER A 23 16.17 -5.60 -12.43
C SER A 23 16.08 -7.06 -11.92
N GLY A 24 15.34 -7.92 -12.60
CA GLY A 24 15.12 -9.32 -12.21
C GLY A 24 13.93 -9.51 -11.29
N MET A 25 13.10 -8.48 -11.07
CA MET A 25 11.90 -8.60 -10.23
C MET A 25 10.84 -9.43 -10.94
N TYR A 26 10.40 -10.51 -10.30
CA TYR A 26 9.32 -11.36 -10.80
C TYR A 26 7.97 -10.90 -10.26
N LEU A 27 7.10 -10.43 -11.16
CA LEU A 27 5.73 -10.01 -10.85
C LEU A 27 4.74 -10.91 -11.61
N PRO A 28 4.18 -11.94 -10.95
CA PRO A 28 3.07 -12.71 -11.53
C PRO A 28 1.85 -11.80 -11.75
N GLY A 29 0.97 -12.17 -12.67
CA GLY A 29 -0.20 -11.35 -13.05
C GLY A 29 -0.03 -10.56 -14.35
N GLY A 30 1.19 -10.46 -14.89
CA GLY A 30 1.47 -9.81 -16.17
C GLY A 30 1.69 -8.30 -16.03
N PRO A 31 1.66 -7.54 -17.15
CA PRO A 31 1.82 -6.10 -17.12
C PRO A 31 0.65 -5.42 -16.40
N PRO A 32 0.87 -4.25 -15.78
CA PRO A 32 -0.21 -3.48 -15.15
C PRO A 32 -1.31 -3.13 -16.14
N LYS A 33 -2.58 -3.24 -15.71
CA LYS A 33 -3.75 -2.95 -16.54
C LYS A 33 -4.71 -1.99 -15.84
N GLY A 34 -5.35 -1.15 -16.62
CA GLY A 34 -6.44 -0.28 -16.17
C GLY A 34 -7.77 -1.03 -16.13
N ILE A 35 -8.73 -0.50 -15.39
CA ILE A 35 -10.12 -0.99 -15.38
C ILE A 35 -10.83 -0.59 -16.69
N PHE A 36 -10.46 0.57 -17.24
CA PHE A 36 -10.92 1.14 -18.50
C PHE A 36 -9.73 1.50 -19.41
N GLU A 37 -9.96 1.65 -20.71
CA GLU A 37 -8.92 1.99 -21.70
C GLU A 37 -8.22 3.34 -21.42
N ASP A 38 -8.96 4.31 -20.89
CA ASP A 38 -8.52 5.66 -20.56
C ASP A 38 -8.19 5.83 -19.06
N SER A 39 -7.93 4.72 -18.36
CA SER A 39 -7.55 4.79 -16.94
C SER A 39 -6.23 5.53 -16.78
N ASP A 40 -6.28 6.60 -16.02
CA ASP A 40 -5.13 7.35 -15.54
C ASP A 40 -4.17 6.46 -14.72
N THR A 41 -4.68 5.49 -13.98
CA THR A 41 -3.87 4.52 -13.22
C THR A 41 -4.07 3.10 -13.73
N VAL A 42 -2.99 2.32 -13.68
CA VAL A 42 -3.01 0.88 -13.99
C VAL A 42 -2.45 0.09 -12.82
N ALA A 43 -2.87 -1.16 -12.63
CA ALA A 43 -2.45 -1.97 -11.50
C ALA A 43 -2.12 -3.42 -11.87
N VAL A 44 -1.33 -4.09 -11.02
CA VAL A 44 -1.15 -5.55 -11.05
C VAL A 44 -1.23 -6.11 -9.63
N SER A 45 -1.87 -7.27 -9.48
CA SER A 45 -2.03 -7.97 -8.21
C SER A 45 -1.25 -9.29 -8.24
N PRO A 46 0.04 -9.29 -7.86
CA PRO A 46 0.88 -10.48 -7.96
C PRO A 46 0.58 -11.55 -6.91
N GLU A 47 -0.12 -11.19 -5.83
CA GLU A 47 -0.49 -12.11 -4.76
C GLU A 47 -1.80 -11.66 -4.10
N PRO A 48 -2.61 -12.58 -3.55
CA PRO A 48 -3.74 -12.22 -2.69
C PRO A 48 -3.39 -11.15 -1.64
N GLY A 49 -4.12 -10.04 -1.68
CA GLY A 49 -3.94 -8.88 -0.78
C GLY A 49 -2.74 -8.00 -1.09
N ILE A 50 -2.08 -8.18 -2.23
CA ILE A 50 -1.02 -7.29 -2.73
C ILE A 50 -1.47 -6.68 -4.06
N GLU A 51 -1.47 -5.35 -4.14
CA GLU A 51 -1.72 -4.61 -5.37
C GLU A 51 -0.64 -3.54 -5.56
N LEU A 52 -0.11 -3.46 -6.79
CA LEU A 52 0.86 -2.45 -7.18
C LEU A 52 0.15 -1.48 -8.14
N GLY A 53 0.07 -0.21 -7.76
CA GLY A 53 -0.50 0.88 -8.55
C GLY A 53 0.56 1.68 -9.28
N PHE A 54 0.32 1.95 -10.56
CA PHE A 54 1.22 2.66 -11.46
C PHE A 54 0.50 3.80 -12.17
N TRP A 55 1.26 4.82 -12.52
CA TRP A 55 0.79 5.87 -13.42
C TRP A 55 0.73 5.37 -14.86
N ALA A 56 -0.42 5.44 -15.52
CA ALA A 56 -0.64 4.76 -16.81
C ALA A 56 0.32 5.23 -17.92
N SER A 57 0.53 6.54 -18.06
CA SER A 57 1.30 7.08 -19.20
C SER A 57 2.79 6.75 -19.14
N SER A 58 3.33 6.50 -17.95
CA SER A 58 4.76 6.22 -17.72
C SER A 58 5.03 4.81 -17.19
N GLN A 59 3.97 4.11 -16.76
CA GLN A 59 4.05 2.92 -15.93
C GLN A 59 4.96 3.09 -14.70
N ARG A 60 5.04 4.29 -14.14
CA ARG A 60 5.80 4.56 -12.91
C ARG A 60 5.07 3.97 -11.71
N PHE A 61 5.75 3.16 -10.92
CA PHE A 61 5.22 2.52 -9.73
C PHE A 61 5.10 3.54 -8.59
N GLU A 62 3.88 3.80 -8.13
CA GLU A 62 3.62 4.88 -7.17
C GLU A 62 3.04 4.43 -5.85
N MET A 63 2.35 3.28 -5.81
CA MET A 63 1.65 2.82 -4.61
C MET A 63 1.69 1.29 -4.47
N LEU A 64 2.09 0.80 -3.30
CA LEU A 64 1.97 -0.59 -2.90
C LEU A 64 0.86 -0.71 -1.86
N PHE A 65 -0.22 -1.42 -2.18
CA PHE A 65 -1.31 -1.74 -1.26
C PHE A 65 -1.11 -3.14 -0.67
N ILE A 66 -1.29 -3.25 0.64
CA ILE A 66 -1.26 -4.51 1.38
C ILE A 66 -2.52 -4.61 2.24
N SER A 67 -3.48 -5.43 1.83
CA SER A 67 -4.73 -5.69 2.56
C SER A 67 -4.49 -6.70 3.68
N LEU A 68 -4.69 -6.29 4.94
CA LEU A 68 -4.50 -7.12 6.13
C LEU A 68 -5.81 -7.62 6.73
N LEU A 69 -6.92 -6.92 6.48
CA LEU A 69 -8.27 -7.31 6.86
C LEU A 69 -9.20 -7.18 5.65
N GLU A 70 -10.24 -8.01 5.61
CA GLU A 70 -11.30 -7.85 4.61
C GLU A 70 -12.09 -6.59 4.92
N SER A 71 -12.06 -5.64 4.00
CA SER A 71 -12.83 -4.40 4.08
C SER A 71 -14.15 -4.48 3.31
N PHE A 72 -14.25 -5.43 2.38
CA PHE A 72 -15.49 -5.83 1.72
C PHE A 72 -15.49 -7.34 1.46
N GLN A 73 -16.69 -7.90 1.27
CA GLN A 73 -16.86 -9.33 1.05
C GLN A 73 -16.09 -9.79 -0.21
N GLY A 74 -15.24 -10.80 -0.05
CA GLY A 74 -14.45 -11.38 -1.14
C GLY A 74 -13.12 -10.68 -1.40
N GLU A 75 -12.77 -9.65 -0.63
CA GLU A 75 -11.42 -9.09 -0.66
C GLU A 75 -10.38 -10.14 -0.23
N SER A 76 -9.29 -10.21 -0.97
CA SER A 76 -8.18 -11.10 -0.62
C SER A 76 -7.25 -10.43 0.38
N ILE A 77 -6.90 -11.13 1.46
CA ILE A 77 -5.96 -10.63 2.47
C ILE A 77 -4.57 -11.24 2.30
N TYR A 78 -3.54 -10.43 2.55
CA TYR A 78 -2.14 -10.85 2.55
C TYR A 78 -1.81 -11.65 3.81
N LYS A 79 -1.14 -12.79 3.62
CA LYS A 79 -0.82 -13.74 4.72
C LYS A 79 0.68 -13.84 5.01
N GLY A 80 1.52 -13.28 4.14
CA GLY A 80 2.98 -13.31 4.26
C GLY A 80 3.51 -12.40 5.37
N SER A 81 4.82 -12.45 5.62
CA SER A 81 5.46 -11.57 6.59
C SER A 81 5.64 -10.15 6.05
N LEU A 82 5.68 -9.16 6.95
CA LEU A 82 5.87 -7.75 6.64
C LEU A 82 7.25 -7.26 7.10
N PRO A 83 7.85 -6.31 6.37
CA PRO A 83 9.08 -5.64 6.77
C PRO A 83 8.82 -4.56 7.83
N TYR A 84 9.89 -3.85 8.22
CA TYR A 84 9.84 -2.66 9.10
C TYR A 84 9.24 -2.91 10.49
N GLN A 85 9.32 -4.16 10.96
CA GLN A 85 8.76 -4.62 12.24
C GLN A 85 7.24 -4.51 12.32
N LEU A 86 6.55 -4.47 11.18
CA LEU A 86 5.11 -4.52 11.11
C LEU A 86 4.58 -5.92 11.39
N GLU A 87 3.41 -5.98 12.00
CA GLU A 87 2.69 -7.22 12.29
C GLU A 87 1.46 -7.36 11.39
N LYS A 88 0.96 -8.58 11.20
CA LYS A 88 -0.23 -8.84 10.38
C LYS A 88 -1.54 -8.41 11.06
N ARG A 89 -1.51 -8.19 12.38
CA ARG A 89 -2.65 -7.76 13.18
C ARG A 89 -2.20 -6.59 14.03
N MET A 90 -2.61 -5.40 13.65
CA MET A 90 -2.26 -4.16 14.31
C MET A 90 -3.52 -3.32 14.48
N ASP A 91 -3.50 -2.45 15.46
CA ASP A 91 -4.47 -1.36 15.63
C ASP A 91 -3.72 -0.03 15.76
N GLN A 92 -4.46 1.08 15.74
CA GLN A 92 -3.86 2.41 15.86
C GLN A 92 -3.03 2.58 17.14
N GLY A 93 -3.47 2.01 18.27
CA GLY A 93 -2.75 2.11 19.54
C GLY A 93 -1.39 1.41 19.46
N TRP A 94 -1.35 0.22 18.88
CA TRP A 94 -0.11 -0.51 18.63
C TRP A 94 0.85 0.30 17.74
N ILE A 95 0.35 0.85 16.62
CA ILE A 95 1.15 1.65 15.68
C ILE A 95 1.78 2.86 16.40
N ARG A 96 0.97 3.62 17.14
CA ARG A 96 1.44 4.81 17.86
C ARG A 96 2.41 4.48 18.99
N SER A 97 2.19 3.37 19.69
CA SER A 97 3.12 2.89 20.72
C SER A 97 4.51 2.53 20.15
N ARG A 98 4.55 2.10 18.88
CA ARG A 98 5.78 1.65 18.23
C ARG A 98 6.51 2.76 17.48
N TYR A 99 5.78 3.65 16.82
CA TYR A 99 6.33 4.65 15.89
C TYR A 99 6.10 6.10 16.33
N GLY A 100 5.42 6.33 17.45
CA GLY A 100 5.12 7.67 17.98
C GLY A 100 3.90 8.31 17.33
N GLU A 101 3.83 9.65 17.38
CA GLU A 101 2.75 10.40 16.74
C GLU A 101 2.90 10.42 15.22
N PRO A 102 1.79 10.33 14.45
CA PRO A 102 1.83 10.37 13.00
C PRO A 102 2.18 11.77 12.47
N LEU A 103 2.70 11.80 11.24
CA LEU A 103 2.91 13.05 10.49
C LEU A 103 1.59 13.75 10.18
N GLU A 104 0.60 12.95 9.79
CA GLU A 104 -0.76 13.38 9.52
C GLU A 104 -1.72 12.28 9.97
N SER A 105 -2.89 12.69 10.47
CA SER A 105 -3.93 11.77 10.90
C SER A 105 -5.28 12.29 10.45
N ARG A 106 -6.14 11.36 10.04
CA ARG A 106 -7.55 11.62 9.75
C ARG A 106 -8.40 10.80 10.70
N ALA A 107 -9.27 11.48 11.43
CA ALA A 107 -10.24 10.84 12.31
C ALA A 107 -11.23 9.94 11.53
N PRO A 108 -11.87 8.97 12.21
CA PRO A 108 -12.96 8.18 11.65
C PRO A 108 -14.02 9.05 10.96
N PHE A 109 -14.48 8.61 9.79
CA PHE A 109 -15.47 9.33 9.01
C PHE A 109 -16.39 8.39 8.25
N LYS A 110 -17.59 8.88 7.95
CA LYS A 110 -18.59 8.14 7.17
C LYS A 110 -18.33 8.29 5.69
N MET A 111 -18.07 7.19 5.00
CA MET A 111 -18.01 7.10 3.55
C MET A 111 -19.39 6.80 2.96
N PRO A 112 -19.76 7.42 1.82
CA PRO A 112 -20.90 6.97 1.05
C PRO A 112 -20.76 5.49 0.70
N ILE A 113 -21.85 4.73 0.78
CA ILE A 113 -21.95 3.29 0.44
C ILE A 113 -21.20 2.36 1.42
N ARG A 114 -19.94 2.63 1.76
CA ARG A 114 -19.09 1.80 2.64
C ARG A 114 -19.42 1.93 4.13
N GLY A 115 -20.07 3.03 4.55
CA GLY A 115 -20.43 3.25 5.96
C GLY A 115 -19.31 3.90 6.77
N MET A 116 -19.20 3.58 8.06
CA MET A 116 -18.19 4.18 8.94
C MET A 116 -16.80 3.59 8.65
N THR A 117 -15.79 4.43 8.54
CA THR A 117 -14.37 4.04 8.40
C THR A 117 -13.56 4.62 9.56
N GLY A 118 -12.43 4.00 9.90
CA GLY A 118 -11.57 4.41 11.01
C GLY A 118 -10.62 5.56 10.70
N GLY A 119 -10.59 6.04 9.46
CA GLY A 119 -9.64 7.05 9.03
C GLY A 119 -8.26 6.46 8.73
N TRP A 120 -7.21 7.25 8.94
CA TRP A 120 -5.83 6.82 8.63
C TRP A 120 -4.78 7.64 9.38
N ASP A 121 -3.58 7.07 9.51
CA ASP A 121 -2.37 7.76 9.99
C ASP A 121 -1.25 7.63 8.93
N ILE A 122 -0.46 8.68 8.73
CA ILE A 122 0.72 8.71 7.83
C ILE A 122 2.01 8.77 8.65
N TYR A 123 2.97 7.91 8.30
CA TYR A 123 4.30 7.88 8.91
C TYR A 123 5.41 7.86 7.87
N ARG A 124 6.59 8.31 8.29
CA ARG A 124 7.86 7.93 7.69
C ARG A 124 8.51 6.89 8.61
N LEU A 125 8.30 5.61 8.31
CA LEU A 125 8.85 4.52 9.10
C LEU A 125 10.39 4.51 9.06
N PRO A 126 11.06 3.95 10.07
CA PRO A 126 12.49 3.67 9.98
C PRO A 126 12.80 2.78 8.77
N SER A 127 13.90 3.07 8.06
CA SER A 127 14.43 2.27 6.94
C SER A 127 13.65 2.26 5.64
N ILE A 128 12.50 2.94 5.52
CA ILE A 128 11.86 3.16 4.21
C ILE A 128 12.62 4.24 3.42
N PRO A 129 12.59 4.22 2.07
CA PRO A 129 13.21 5.26 1.24
C PRO A 129 12.72 6.68 1.60
N LYS A 130 13.61 7.69 1.52
CA LYS A 130 13.26 9.08 1.87
C LYS A 130 12.11 9.65 1.03
N GLY A 131 11.94 9.18 -0.20
CA GLY A 131 10.88 9.60 -1.13
C GLY A 131 9.52 8.94 -0.89
N THR A 132 9.37 8.12 0.17
CA THR A 132 8.15 7.35 0.41
C THR A 132 7.58 7.57 1.80
N LYS A 133 6.29 7.29 1.95
CA LYS A 133 5.54 7.31 3.20
C LYS A 133 4.71 6.04 3.35
N ALA A 134 4.39 5.68 4.58
CA ALA A 134 3.48 4.59 4.91
C ALA A 134 2.16 5.19 5.42
N VAL A 135 1.04 4.74 4.86
CA VAL A 135 -0.31 5.08 5.27
C VAL A 135 -0.95 3.85 5.90
N PHE A 136 -1.34 3.94 7.17
CA PHE A 136 -2.13 2.92 7.84
C PHE A 136 -3.59 3.31 7.76
N LYS A 137 -4.39 2.54 7.04
CA LYS A 137 -5.84 2.74 6.98
C LYS A 137 -6.53 1.89 8.03
N TYR A 138 -7.53 2.45 8.67
CA TYR A 138 -8.23 1.81 9.77
C TYR A 138 -9.68 1.48 9.42
N ASN A 139 -10.13 0.33 9.89
CA ASN A 139 -11.55 0.00 9.93
C ASN A 139 -12.26 0.74 11.09
N ALA A 140 -13.58 0.59 11.24
CA ALA A 140 -14.36 1.28 12.27
C ALA A 140 -13.92 0.95 13.72
N GLU A 141 -13.28 -0.21 13.96
CA GLU A 141 -12.72 -0.60 15.26
C GLU A 141 -11.25 -0.17 15.44
N MET A 142 -10.74 0.70 14.58
CA MET A 142 -9.35 1.20 14.59
C MET A 142 -8.29 0.12 14.36
N LYS A 143 -8.67 -1.02 13.79
CA LYS A 143 -7.74 -2.06 13.34
C LYS A 143 -7.21 -1.70 11.96
N VAL A 144 -5.92 -1.98 11.72
CA VAL A 144 -5.29 -1.73 10.43
C VAL A 144 -5.91 -2.66 9.39
N GLU A 145 -6.66 -2.10 8.44
CA GLU A 145 -7.22 -2.83 7.30
C GLU A 145 -6.24 -2.89 6.13
N ASP A 146 -5.55 -1.78 5.86
CA ASP A 146 -4.54 -1.67 4.80
C ASP A 146 -3.28 -0.98 5.28
N VAL A 147 -2.14 -1.41 4.74
CA VAL A 147 -0.90 -0.64 4.74
C VAL A 147 -0.60 -0.24 3.31
N VAL A 148 -0.44 1.06 3.07
CA VAL A 148 -0.08 1.60 1.76
C VAL A 148 1.30 2.25 1.84
N PHE A 149 2.25 1.80 1.02
CA PHE A 149 3.48 2.54 0.80
C PHE A 149 3.35 3.34 -0.49
N GLU A 150 3.54 4.66 -0.41
CA GLU A 150 3.36 5.54 -1.57
C GLU A 150 4.49 6.56 -1.69
N LEU A 151 4.74 7.02 -2.92
CA LEU A 151 5.64 8.14 -3.18
C LEU A 151 5.11 9.44 -2.57
N ASN A 152 6.01 10.29 -2.06
CA ASN A 152 5.66 11.63 -1.62
C ASN A 152 5.19 12.49 -2.80
N GLU A 153 5.86 12.37 -3.95
CA GLU A 153 5.58 13.11 -5.19
C GLU A 153 5.00 12.17 -6.24
N ARG A 154 3.69 12.29 -6.48
CA ARG A 154 2.95 11.50 -7.47
C ARG A 154 2.87 12.22 -8.82
N SER A 155 2.56 11.49 -9.89
CA SER A 155 2.56 12.04 -11.24
C SER A 155 1.42 13.06 -11.49
N HIS A 156 0.46 13.21 -10.57
CA HIS A 156 -0.69 14.14 -10.65
C HIS A 156 -0.57 15.32 -9.67
N ALA A 157 0.65 15.64 -9.23
CA ALA A 157 0.89 16.82 -8.40
C ALA A 157 0.77 18.12 -9.22
#